data_AF-E3FCX4-F1
#
_entry.id   AF-E3FCX4-F1
#
_cell.length_a   1.000
_cell.length_b   1.000
_cell.length_c   1.000
_cell.angle_alpha   90.00
_cell.angle_beta   90.00
_cell.angle_gamma   90.00
#
_symmetry.space_group_name_H-M   'P 1'
#
loop_
_entity.id
_entity.type
_entity.pdbx_description
1 polymer ?
#
loop_
_entity_poly.entity_id
_entity_poly.type
_entity_poly.pdbx_seq_one_letter_code
_entity_poly.pdbx_strand_id
1 'polypeptide(L)'
;MRIPRLLKLLVALGGLPVAAQPVEVSPVRETQAVNGVSGGSPEGALWRDGTFPDRSLFITADPTLGVVTYQLDGGEREVINSSGVAYAVDVIDGFPLAGGTTPLIVVANGTSRSLTAYVVDPTQLVLRPVDASALRLPNFDPRTVNLYRSSASGKVYAFTANPGGTLQQLELTPYEDGGIGGESVRSFEVGGSISGVVVDAEQRALYVSVPDTGIWRFPAEPTDTSPGTIAVGVGGTNPPAGLGLYTVNAQDGYLLATSGGSDEIAVYDRQPPYSQVGSFTVSETNTTDRVDRPLYVEVSSLPLGNSFPQGFVAVHDAINSPSQNYKFVSWADVSKAFSPPLRVRGAPENPDGGSPDGGDGGSPDGSTGVGPGGGGRPVDDGCGCSSASMPGMALLALVGLAWGGRRRRPGH
;
A
#
# COMPACT_ATOMS: atom_id res chain seq x y z
N MET A 1 -4.60 -46.45 57.31
CA MET A 1 -5.08 -46.44 55.92
C MET A 1 -5.07 -45.00 55.43
N ARG A 2 -4.17 -44.66 54.50
CA ARG A 2 -4.02 -43.30 53.93
C ARG A 2 -4.73 -43.27 52.58
N ILE A 3 -5.66 -42.33 52.42
CA ILE A 3 -6.42 -42.06 51.19
C ILE A 3 -5.50 -41.26 50.24
N PRO A 4 -5.24 -41.70 49.00
CA PRO A 4 -4.45 -40.91 48.06
C PRO A 4 -5.33 -39.83 47.43
N ARG A 5 -4.87 -38.58 47.50
CA ARG A 5 -5.46 -37.44 46.79
C ARG A 5 -5.08 -37.53 45.32
N LEU A 6 -6.06 -37.74 44.44
CA LEU A 6 -5.90 -37.55 42.99
C LEU A 6 -5.79 -36.04 42.70
N LEU A 7 -4.60 -35.61 42.29
CA LEU A 7 -4.36 -34.29 41.73
C LEU A 7 -4.81 -34.33 40.26
N LYS A 8 -5.95 -33.71 39.93
CA LYS A 8 -6.37 -33.50 38.54
C LYS A 8 -5.58 -32.32 37.97
N LEU A 9 -4.61 -32.61 37.11
CA LEU A 9 -3.92 -31.62 36.30
C LEU A 9 -4.85 -31.22 35.14
N LEU A 10 -5.47 -30.03 35.22
CA LEU A 10 -6.17 -29.44 34.08
C LEU A 10 -5.09 -28.82 33.17
N VAL A 11 -4.77 -29.50 32.07
CA VAL A 11 -3.97 -28.91 30.99
C VAL A 11 -4.93 -28.06 30.16
N ALA A 12 -4.85 -26.74 30.33
CA ALA A 12 -5.45 -25.82 29.38
C ALA A 12 -4.61 -25.87 28.11
N LEU A 13 -5.07 -26.60 27.09
CA LEU A 13 -4.55 -26.42 25.73
C LEU A 13 -5.05 -25.05 25.25
N GLY A 14 -4.24 -24.01 25.48
CA GLY A 14 -4.39 -22.78 24.72
C GLY A 14 -4.13 -23.11 23.25
N GLY A 15 -5.17 -23.01 22.42
CA GLY A 15 -5.01 -23.15 20.97
C GLY A 15 -4.01 -22.11 20.50
N LEU A 16 -2.93 -22.55 19.86
CA LEU A 16 -2.09 -21.64 19.07
C LEU A 16 -2.99 -21.02 17.99
N PRO A 17 -2.90 -19.71 17.73
CA PRO A 17 -3.63 -19.12 16.63
C PRO A 17 -3.21 -19.83 15.34
N VAL A 18 -4.14 -20.53 14.72
CA VAL A 18 -3.97 -21.05 13.36
C VAL A 18 -3.99 -19.82 12.47
N ALA A 19 -2.89 -19.54 11.79
CA ALA A 19 -2.87 -18.52 10.75
C ALA A 19 -3.96 -18.88 9.72
N ALA A 20 -4.85 -17.93 9.43
CA ALA A 20 -5.86 -18.13 8.40
C ALA A 20 -5.14 -18.43 7.07
N GLN A 21 -5.65 -19.41 6.31
CA GLN A 21 -5.11 -19.71 4.99
C GLN A 21 -5.28 -18.48 4.08
N PRO A 22 -4.30 -18.15 3.23
CA PRO A 22 -4.45 -17.06 2.28
C PRO A 22 -5.60 -17.37 1.32
N VAL A 23 -6.34 -16.33 0.93
CA VAL A 23 -7.36 -16.47 -0.11
C VAL A 23 -6.69 -16.45 -1.49
N GLU A 24 -7.26 -17.13 -2.47
CA GLU A 24 -6.71 -17.13 -3.84
C GLU A 24 -7.41 -16.09 -4.72
N VAL A 25 -6.63 -15.37 -5.51
CA VAL A 25 -7.13 -14.39 -6.47
C VAL A 25 -6.52 -14.67 -7.84
N SER A 26 -7.34 -14.68 -8.89
CA SER A 26 -6.84 -14.89 -10.25
C SER A 26 -6.32 -13.59 -10.86
N PRO A 27 -5.19 -13.63 -11.60
CA PRO A 27 -4.73 -12.50 -12.39
C PRO A 27 -5.67 -12.23 -13.57
N VAL A 28 -5.79 -10.96 -13.92
CA VAL A 28 -6.49 -10.50 -15.13
C VAL A 28 -5.54 -10.57 -16.33
N ARG A 29 -4.29 -10.16 -16.16
CA ARG A 29 -3.24 -10.10 -17.20
C ARG A 29 -1.85 -10.28 -16.58
N GLU A 30 -0.85 -10.38 -17.43
CA GLU A 30 0.56 -10.29 -17.05
C GLU A 30 1.34 -9.44 -18.05
N THR A 31 2.44 -8.82 -17.61
CA THR A 31 3.31 -8.08 -18.52
C THR A 31 4.04 -9.02 -19.47
N GLN A 32 4.06 -8.67 -20.74
CA GLN A 32 4.79 -9.36 -21.79
C GLN A 32 6.29 -9.40 -21.44
N ALA A 33 6.93 -10.53 -21.70
CA ALA A 33 8.38 -10.62 -21.62
C ALA A 33 9.05 -9.70 -22.66
N VAL A 34 10.04 -8.94 -22.22
CA VAL A 34 10.83 -8.05 -23.07
C VAL A 34 12.02 -8.81 -23.63
N ASN A 35 12.41 -8.48 -24.86
CA ASN A 35 13.64 -9.05 -25.45
C ASN A 35 14.88 -8.55 -24.70
N GLY A 36 15.56 -9.47 -24.02
CA GLY A 36 16.78 -9.19 -23.26
C GLY A 36 16.85 -10.06 -22.01
N VAL A 37 17.94 -9.92 -21.25
CA VAL A 37 18.07 -10.56 -19.94
C VAL A 37 17.89 -9.48 -18.89
N SER A 38 16.88 -9.63 -18.04
CA SER A 38 16.69 -8.74 -16.89
C SER A 38 17.90 -8.78 -15.97
N GLY A 39 18.29 -7.63 -15.45
CA GLY A 39 19.46 -7.48 -14.57
C GLY A 39 19.19 -7.81 -13.11
N GLY A 40 17.96 -8.16 -12.77
CA GLY A 40 17.51 -8.33 -11.40
C GLY A 40 15.99 -8.44 -11.35
N SER A 41 15.40 -7.98 -10.26
CA SER A 41 13.95 -7.90 -10.14
C SER A 41 13.52 -6.46 -10.41
N PRO A 42 12.77 -6.20 -11.49
CA PRO A 42 12.37 -4.85 -11.82
C PRO A 42 11.32 -4.34 -10.83
N GLU A 43 11.48 -3.13 -10.29
CA GLU A 43 10.46 -2.44 -9.49
C GLU A 43 9.51 -1.69 -10.42
N GLY A 44 8.22 -1.62 -10.07
CA GLY A 44 7.18 -1.05 -10.93
C GLY A 44 6.37 0.06 -10.29
N ALA A 45 5.90 0.99 -11.10
CA ALA A 45 5.00 2.08 -10.73
C ALA A 45 3.91 2.27 -11.78
N LEU A 46 2.75 2.77 -11.37
CA LEU A 46 1.63 3.01 -12.27
C LEU A 46 1.47 4.51 -12.57
N TRP A 47 1.56 4.87 -13.85
CA TRP A 47 1.03 6.16 -14.33
C TRP A 47 -0.42 6.00 -14.77
N ARG A 48 -1.33 6.81 -14.19
CA ARG A 48 -2.74 6.83 -14.58
C ARG A 48 -3.04 7.97 -15.55
N ASP A 49 -3.60 7.65 -16.72
CA ASP A 49 -4.18 8.68 -17.58
C ASP A 49 -5.48 9.20 -16.94
N GLY A 50 -5.47 10.48 -16.54
CA GLY A 50 -6.60 11.15 -15.90
C GLY A 50 -7.85 11.26 -16.77
N THR A 51 -7.68 11.29 -18.10
CA THR A 51 -8.75 11.47 -19.08
C THR A 51 -9.27 10.14 -19.59
N PHE A 52 -8.36 9.20 -19.86
CA PHE A 52 -8.65 7.89 -20.43
C PHE A 52 -7.99 6.78 -19.59
N PRO A 53 -8.58 6.36 -18.46
CA PRO A 53 -7.90 5.50 -17.50
C PRO A 53 -7.47 4.12 -18.03
N ASP A 54 -8.06 3.66 -19.13
CA ASP A 54 -7.68 2.45 -19.86
C ASP A 54 -6.36 2.59 -20.66
N ARG A 55 -5.91 3.83 -20.91
CA ARG A 55 -4.62 4.17 -21.57
C ARG A 55 -3.45 4.36 -20.60
N SER A 56 -3.68 4.10 -19.32
CA SER A 56 -2.65 4.15 -18.28
C SER A 56 -1.49 3.22 -18.59
N LEU A 57 -0.31 3.53 -18.05
CA LEU A 57 0.91 2.76 -18.27
C LEU A 57 1.43 2.19 -16.95
N PHE A 58 1.79 0.92 -16.97
CA PHE A 58 2.63 0.33 -15.94
C PHE A 58 4.09 0.47 -16.36
N ILE A 59 4.94 0.98 -15.48
CA ILE A 59 6.31 1.36 -15.79
C ILE A 59 7.23 0.60 -14.86
N THR A 60 8.26 -0.05 -15.39
CA THR A 60 9.23 -0.79 -14.59
C THR A 60 10.64 -0.24 -14.77
N ALA A 61 11.39 -0.15 -13.67
CA ALA A 61 12.83 0.07 -13.66
C ALA A 61 13.56 -1.28 -13.56
N ASP A 62 14.30 -1.64 -14.60
CA ASP A 62 15.10 -2.85 -14.69
C ASP A 62 16.60 -2.54 -14.61
N PRO A 63 17.37 -3.24 -13.76
CA PRO A 63 18.81 -3.02 -13.60
C PRO A 63 19.65 -3.18 -14.88
N THR A 64 19.18 -3.89 -15.89
CA THR A 64 19.87 -4.09 -17.19
C THR A 64 19.10 -3.50 -18.37
N LEU A 65 17.78 -3.67 -18.43
CA LEU A 65 16.98 -3.15 -19.56
C LEU A 65 16.77 -1.64 -19.47
N GLY A 66 16.70 -1.05 -18.28
CA GLY A 66 16.35 0.35 -18.08
C GLY A 66 14.88 0.54 -17.78
N VAL A 67 14.22 1.49 -18.44
CA VAL A 67 12.80 1.77 -18.20
C VAL A 67 11.97 1.07 -19.26
N VAL A 68 11.06 0.21 -18.83
CA VAL A 68 10.09 -0.43 -19.72
C VAL A 68 8.70 0.05 -19.36
N THR A 69 7.87 0.33 -20.36
CA THR A 69 6.46 0.68 -20.17
C THR A 69 5.57 -0.38 -20.80
N TYR A 70 4.44 -0.65 -20.15
CA TYR A 70 3.43 -1.61 -20.56
C TYR A 70 2.06 -0.96 -20.53
N GLN A 71 1.21 -1.36 -21.47
CA GLN A 71 -0.22 -1.09 -21.39
C GLN A 71 -0.89 -2.00 -20.35
N LEU A 72 -2.10 -1.66 -19.93
CA LEU A 72 -2.85 -2.44 -18.93
C LEU A 72 -3.32 -3.82 -19.42
N ASP A 73 -3.22 -4.10 -20.72
CA ASP A 73 -3.41 -5.44 -21.28
C ASP A 73 -2.18 -6.34 -21.13
N GLY A 74 -1.07 -5.79 -20.63
CA GLY A 74 0.22 -6.47 -20.46
C GLY A 74 1.18 -6.25 -21.62
N GLY A 75 0.74 -5.69 -22.75
CA GLY A 75 1.59 -5.49 -23.92
C GLY A 75 2.69 -4.46 -23.68
N GLU A 76 3.92 -4.80 -24.11
CA GLU A 76 5.05 -3.86 -24.10
C GLU A 76 4.73 -2.64 -24.99
N ARG A 77 5.00 -1.44 -24.47
CA ARG A 77 4.77 -0.17 -25.17
C ARG A 77 6.08 0.47 -25.63
N GLU A 78 7.05 0.56 -24.75
CA GLU A 78 8.34 1.21 -25.01
C GLU A 78 9.41 0.64 -24.08
N VAL A 79 10.61 0.47 -24.61
CA VAL A 79 11.83 0.18 -23.84
C VAL A 79 12.81 1.35 -24.04
N ILE A 80 13.12 2.05 -22.95
CA ILE A 80 14.21 3.01 -22.89
C ILE A 80 15.41 2.30 -22.29
N ASN A 81 16.28 1.85 -23.18
CA ASN A 81 17.54 1.21 -22.80
C ASN A 81 18.32 2.12 -21.86
N SER A 82 18.67 1.58 -20.70
CA SER A 82 19.32 2.38 -19.67
C SER A 82 20.69 2.88 -20.10
N SER A 83 21.08 4.06 -19.61
CA SER A 83 22.49 4.48 -19.56
C SER A 83 23.21 3.99 -18.29
N GLY A 84 22.61 3.06 -17.53
CA GLY A 84 23.10 2.59 -16.23
C GLY A 84 22.18 1.59 -15.52
N VAL A 85 22.35 1.40 -14.22
CA VAL A 85 21.48 0.52 -13.42
C VAL A 85 20.26 1.30 -12.94
N ALA A 86 19.06 0.97 -13.44
CA ALA A 86 17.80 1.51 -12.96
C ALA A 86 17.26 0.61 -11.84
N TYR A 87 17.20 1.12 -10.60
CA TYR A 87 16.80 0.32 -9.45
C TYR A 87 15.31 0.43 -9.11
N ALA A 88 14.76 1.63 -9.23
CA ALA A 88 13.42 1.95 -8.78
C ALA A 88 12.82 3.04 -9.67
N VAL A 89 11.49 3.06 -9.76
CA VAL A 89 10.73 4.09 -10.47
C VAL A 89 9.51 4.45 -9.64
N ASP A 90 9.13 5.73 -9.67
CA ASP A 90 7.85 6.18 -9.15
C ASP A 90 7.30 7.35 -9.99
N VAL A 91 6.00 7.59 -9.90
CA VAL A 91 5.26 8.54 -10.72
C VAL A 91 4.43 9.48 -9.85
N ILE A 92 4.42 10.76 -10.22
CA ILE A 92 3.49 11.71 -9.62
C ILE A 92 2.84 12.59 -10.70
N ASP A 93 1.51 12.59 -10.73
CA ASP A 93 0.74 13.45 -11.64
C ASP A 93 0.78 14.91 -11.20
N GLY A 94 0.62 15.85 -12.14
CA GLY A 94 0.41 17.26 -11.83
C GLY A 94 1.66 17.99 -11.32
N PHE A 95 2.85 17.52 -11.67
CA PHE A 95 4.09 18.23 -11.38
C PHE A 95 4.19 19.48 -12.26
N PRO A 96 4.46 20.68 -11.69
CA PRO A 96 4.64 21.88 -12.48
C PRO A 96 5.95 21.80 -13.29
N LEU A 97 5.90 22.02 -14.60
CA LEU A 97 7.06 22.14 -15.49
C LEU A 97 6.82 23.29 -16.48
N ALA A 98 7.84 23.69 -17.25
CA ALA A 98 7.66 24.70 -18.30
C ALA A 98 6.51 24.31 -19.24
N GLY A 99 5.48 25.18 -19.32
CA GLY A 99 4.30 24.95 -20.17
C GLY A 99 3.08 24.33 -19.47
N GLY A 100 3.15 23.99 -18.17
CA GLY A 100 1.96 23.57 -17.40
C GLY A 100 2.25 22.51 -16.34
N THR A 101 1.22 21.74 -15.99
CA THR A 101 1.37 20.58 -15.10
C THR A 101 1.38 19.29 -15.91
N THR A 102 2.32 18.40 -15.61
CA THR A 102 2.54 17.13 -16.32
C THR A 102 2.78 16.00 -15.32
N PRO A 103 2.54 14.73 -15.68
CA PRO A 103 3.07 13.60 -14.92
C PRO A 103 4.59 13.64 -14.93
N LEU A 104 5.20 13.43 -13.76
CA LEU A 104 6.64 13.28 -13.58
C LEU A 104 6.94 11.85 -13.16
N ILE A 105 7.76 11.17 -13.94
CA ILE A 105 8.34 9.86 -13.63
C ILE A 105 9.77 10.11 -13.16
N VAL A 106 10.14 9.53 -12.03
CA VAL A 106 11.51 9.60 -11.51
C VAL A 106 12.07 8.20 -11.34
N VAL A 107 13.31 8.01 -11.75
CA VAL A 107 14.02 6.72 -11.70
C VAL A 107 15.30 6.87 -10.89
N ALA A 108 15.52 5.98 -9.92
CA ALA A 108 16.77 5.87 -9.18
C ALA A 108 17.84 5.19 -10.05
N ASN A 109 18.84 5.97 -10.48
CA ASN A 109 19.91 5.49 -11.35
C ASN A 109 21.22 5.31 -10.56
N GLY A 110 21.61 4.05 -10.36
CA GLY A 110 22.79 3.66 -9.60
C GLY A 110 24.12 3.99 -10.27
N THR A 111 24.20 3.88 -11.59
CA THR A 111 25.47 4.08 -12.32
C THR A 111 25.89 5.54 -12.28
N SER A 112 24.93 6.44 -12.52
CA SER A 112 25.17 7.87 -12.55
C SER A 112 24.92 8.56 -11.20
N ARG A 113 24.55 7.77 -10.18
CA ARG A 113 24.19 8.20 -8.82
C ARG A 113 23.30 9.43 -8.84
N SER A 114 22.11 9.27 -9.38
CA SER A 114 21.16 10.37 -9.55
C SER A 114 19.72 9.88 -9.58
N LEU A 115 18.81 10.85 -9.49
CA LEU A 115 17.43 10.65 -9.90
C LEU A 115 17.27 11.19 -11.33
N THR A 116 16.98 10.31 -12.29
CA THR A 116 16.67 10.70 -13.69
C THR A 116 15.17 10.89 -13.85
N ALA A 117 14.74 11.80 -14.72
CA ALA A 117 13.33 12.17 -14.83
C ALA A 117 12.80 12.07 -16.27
N TYR A 118 11.52 11.73 -16.37
CA TYR A 118 10.77 11.68 -17.61
C TYR A 118 9.36 12.26 -17.43
N VAL A 119 8.71 12.64 -18.53
CA VAL A 119 7.27 12.92 -18.61
C VAL A 119 6.63 11.96 -19.60
N VAL A 120 5.31 11.73 -19.48
CA VAL A 120 4.57 10.98 -20.51
C VAL A 120 4.09 11.93 -21.59
N ASP A 121 4.32 11.59 -22.87
CA ASP A 121 3.56 12.16 -23.97
C ASP A 121 2.15 11.55 -23.97
N PRO A 122 1.08 12.30 -23.62
CA PRO A 122 -0.25 11.73 -23.45
C PRO A 122 -0.92 11.37 -24.79
N THR A 123 -0.34 11.75 -25.93
CA THR A 123 -0.84 11.37 -27.25
C THR A 123 -0.18 10.07 -27.71
N GLN A 124 1.14 10.03 -27.63
CA GLN A 124 1.94 8.91 -28.11
C GLN A 124 2.11 7.81 -27.05
N LEU A 125 1.80 8.06 -25.79
CA LEU A 125 2.02 7.12 -24.68
C LEU A 125 3.45 6.58 -24.66
N VAL A 126 4.41 7.50 -24.71
CA VAL A 126 5.86 7.24 -24.63
C VAL A 126 6.48 8.23 -23.66
N LEU A 127 7.62 7.88 -23.07
CA LEU A 127 8.31 8.74 -22.13
C LEU A 127 9.25 9.72 -22.86
N ARG A 128 9.31 10.95 -22.36
CA ARG A 128 10.23 12.00 -22.83
C ARG A 128 11.15 12.41 -21.69
N PRO A 129 12.48 12.42 -21.88
CA PRO A 129 13.40 12.80 -20.82
C PRO A 129 13.22 14.27 -20.43
N VAL A 130 13.41 14.56 -19.15
CA VAL A 130 13.50 15.91 -18.59
C VAL A 130 14.93 16.15 -18.13
N ASP A 131 15.43 17.38 -18.28
CA ASP A 131 16.74 17.73 -17.72
C ASP A 131 16.67 17.69 -16.19
N ALA A 132 17.25 16.64 -15.63
CA ALA A 132 17.41 16.40 -14.20
C ALA A 132 18.90 16.39 -13.80
N SER A 133 19.75 17.10 -14.54
CA SER A 133 21.19 17.17 -14.26
C SER A 133 21.50 17.70 -12.85
N ALA A 134 20.62 18.53 -12.30
CA ALA A 134 20.69 19.03 -10.93
C ALA A 134 20.25 18.03 -9.85
N LEU A 135 19.77 16.83 -10.22
CA LEU A 135 19.42 15.72 -9.32
C LEU A 135 20.53 14.66 -9.20
N ARG A 136 21.79 15.08 -9.35
CA ARG A 136 22.98 14.25 -9.09
C ARG A 136 23.23 14.15 -7.59
N LEU A 137 23.53 12.94 -7.13
CA LEU A 137 23.75 12.59 -5.73
C LEU A 137 25.16 12.00 -5.56
N PRO A 138 26.25 12.78 -5.74
CA PRO A 138 27.61 12.24 -5.86
C PRO A 138 28.09 11.42 -4.65
N ASN A 139 27.51 11.69 -3.47
CA ASN A 139 27.86 11.03 -2.21
C ASN A 139 26.75 10.10 -1.68
N PHE A 140 25.82 9.69 -2.54
CA PHE A 140 24.70 8.82 -2.18
C PHE A 140 24.47 7.79 -3.29
N ASP A 141 24.18 6.54 -2.92
CA ASP A 141 23.84 5.47 -3.88
C ASP A 141 22.33 5.23 -3.83
N PRO A 142 21.53 5.90 -4.68
CA PRO A 142 20.07 5.78 -4.63
C PRO A 142 19.63 4.39 -5.11
N ARG A 143 18.86 3.68 -4.29
CA ARG A 143 18.29 2.35 -4.58
C ARG A 143 16.77 2.35 -4.64
N THR A 144 16.13 3.31 -3.99
CA THR A 144 14.68 3.48 -4.04
C THR A 144 14.36 4.88 -4.56
N VAL A 145 13.13 5.08 -5.04
CA VAL A 145 12.56 6.41 -5.24
C VAL A 145 11.06 6.35 -4.97
N ASN A 146 10.55 7.27 -4.16
CA ASN A 146 9.12 7.41 -3.92
C ASN A 146 8.74 8.88 -3.84
N LEU A 147 7.74 9.30 -4.60
CA LEU A 147 7.34 10.68 -4.76
C LEU A 147 6.21 11.02 -3.79
N TYR A 148 6.28 12.24 -3.26
CA TYR A 148 5.35 12.74 -2.27
C TYR A 148 4.93 14.15 -2.62
N ARG A 149 3.63 14.39 -2.79
CA ARG A 149 3.09 15.76 -2.77
C ARG A 149 2.54 16.06 -1.39
N SER A 150 3.13 17.04 -0.74
CA SER A 150 2.65 17.52 0.56
C SER A 150 1.27 18.14 0.42
N SER A 151 0.28 17.56 1.10
CA SER A 151 -1.04 18.17 1.24
C SER A 151 -1.02 19.43 2.11
N ALA A 152 0.05 19.68 2.86
CA ALA A 152 0.22 20.89 3.67
C ALA A 152 0.76 22.08 2.86
N SER A 153 1.71 21.84 1.94
CA SER A 153 2.44 22.90 1.23
C SER A 153 2.25 22.91 -0.28
N GLY A 154 1.72 21.83 -0.88
CA GLY A 154 1.65 21.63 -2.32
C GLY A 154 2.99 21.26 -2.98
N LYS A 155 4.10 21.32 -2.24
CA LYS A 155 5.44 20.97 -2.72
C LYS A 155 5.57 19.47 -2.99
N VAL A 156 6.43 19.13 -3.94
CA VAL A 156 6.73 17.75 -4.32
C VAL A 156 8.10 17.37 -3.79
N TYR A 157 8.21 16.16 -3.26
CA TYR A 157 9.43 15.60 -2.72
C TYR A 157 9.71 14.22 -3.33
N ALA A 158 10.98 13.84 -3.36
CA ALA A 158 11.42 12.47 -3.60
C ALA A 158 12.07 11.91 -2.35
N PHE A 159 11.62 10.76 -1.89
CA PHE A 159 12.34 9.94 -0.92
C PHE A 159 13.21 8.93 -1.66
N THR A 160 14.49 8.84 -1.29
CA THR A 160 15.41 7.84 -1.85
C THR A 160 16.28 7.27 -0.75
N ALA A 161 16.51 5.96 -0.78
CA ALA A 161 17.33 5.27 0.19
C ALA A 161 18.58 4.66 -0.43
N ASN A 162 19.64 4.52 0.36
CA ASN A 162 20.84 3.79 0.00
C ASN A 162 20.84 2.35 0.57
N PRO A 163 21.76 1.47 0.16
CA PRO A 163 21.82 0.09 0.69
C PRO A 163 22.04 -0.01 2.20
N GLY A 164 22.61 1.03 2.82
CA GLY A 164 22.90 1.10 4.25
C GLY A 164 21.70 1.43 5.14
N GLY A 165 20.56 1.80 4.55
CA GLY A 165 19.36 2.20 5.31
C GLY A 165 19.26 3.69 5.61
N THR A 166 20.16 4.51 5.05
CA THR A 166 20.00 5.97 5.08
C THR A 166 18.95 6.37 4.05
N LEU A 167 17.98 7.17 4.47
CA LEU A 167 16.94 7.72 3.61
C LEU A 167 17.09 9.24 3.52
N GLN A 168 17.07 9.76 2.29
CA GLN A 168 17.06 11.19 1.98
C GLN A 168 15.71 11.62 1.43
N GLN A 169 15.24 12.79 1.85
CA GLN A 169 14.10 13.48 1.27
C GLN A 169 14.60 14.71 0.51
N LEU A 170 14.33 14.77 -0.78
CA LEU A 170 14.65 15.90 -1.63
C LEU A 170 13.38 16.69 -1.94
N GLU A 171 13.38 18.00 -1.75
CA GLU A 171 12.37 18.89 -2.32
C GLU A 171 12.66 19.06 -3.81
N LEU A 172 11.70 18.75 -4.68
CA LEU A 172 11.84 18.87 -6.13
C LEU A 172 11.30 20.23 -6.60
N THR A 173 12.12 20.94 -7.38
CA THR A 173 11.80 22.29 -7.86
C THR A 173 11.92 22.35 -9.38
N PRO A 174 10.88 22.80 -10.10
CA PRO A 174 11.01 23.04 -11.53
C PRO A 174 11.84 24.28 -11.81
N TYR A 175 12.61 24.23 -12.89
CA TYR A 175 13.36 25.36 -13.40
C TYR A 175 12.65 26.00 -14.60
N GLU A 176 12.93 27.27 -14.84
CA GLU A 176 12.30 28.06 -15.91
C GLU A 176 12.64 27.53 -17.31
N ASP A 177 13.78 26.87 -17.46
CA ASP A 177 14.23 26.23 -18.71
C ASP A 177 13.58 24.87 -18.98
N GLY A 178 12.65 24.43 -18.10
CA GLY A 178 11.97 23.14 -18.19
C GLY A 178 12.73 21.99 -17.54
N GLY A 179 13.87 22.25 -16.89
CA GLY A 179 14.58 21.28 -16.06
C GLY A 179 13.97 21.13 -14.66
N ILE A 180 14.56 20.22 -13.88
CA ILE A 180 14.18 19.94 -12.48
C ILE A 180 15.45 19.89 -11.63
N GLY A 181 15.40 20.61 -10.51
CA GLY A 181 16.38 20.53 -9.43
C GLY A 181 15.83 19.84 -8.20
N GLY A 182 16.72 19.56 -7.26
CA GLY A 182 16.32 19.06 -5.95
C GLY A 182 17.31 19.39 -4.85
N GLU A 183 16.78 19.66 -3.66
CA GLU A 183 17.55 19.97 -2.47
C GLU A 183 17.21 18.95 -1.37
N SER A 184 18.23 18.35 -0.76
CA SER A 184 18.03 17.44 0.38
C SER A 184 17.56 18.23 1.61
N VAL A 185 16.30 18.06 1.98
CA VAL A 185 15.65 18.74 3.12
C VAL A 185 15.61 17.89 4.39
N ARG A 186 15.73 16.56 4.27
CA ARG A 186 15.94 15.63 5.40
C ARG A 186 16.85 14.49 5.01
N SER A 187 17.59 13.98 5.99
CA SER A 187 18.32 12.70 5.89
C SER A 187 18.26 12.02 7.25
N PHE A 188 17.93 10.73 7.29
CA PHE A 188 17.86 9.96 8.54
C PHE A 188 18.13 8.48 8.32
N GLU A 189 18.53 7.79 9.39
CA GLU A 189 18.74 6.36 9.39
C GLU A 189 17.45 5.64 9.75
N VAL A 190 17.06 4.66 8.93
CA VAL A 190 15.89 3.81 9.20
C VAL A 190 16.24 2.68 10.18
N GLY A 191 17.53 2.31 10.27
CA GLY A 191 18.03 1.31 11.22
C GLY A 191 18.21 -0.09 10.64
N GLY A 192 18.18 -0.25 9.32
CA GLY A 192 18.45 -1.51 8.62
C GLY A 192 18.30 -1.38 7.11
N SER A 193 18.60 -2.45 6.38
CA SER A 193 18.38 -2.49 4.94
C SER A 193 16.90 -2.37 4.60
N ILE A 194 16.60 -1.59 3.57
CA ILE A 194 15.23 -1.29 3.13
C ILE A 194 14.87 -2.24 1.98
N SER A 195 13.65 -2.79 2.02
CA SER A 195 13.15 -3.70 0.98
C SER A 195 11.86 -3.23 0.30
N GLY A 196 11.22 -2.19 0.83
CA GLY A 196 10.05 -1.59 0.21
C GLY A 196 9.73 -0.25 0.87
N VAL A 197 9.15 0.67 0.10
CA VAL A 197 8.77 1.99 0.57
C VAL A 197 7.47 2.37 -0.10
N VAL A 198 6.54 2.96 0.65
CA VAL A 198 5.33 3.57 0.09
C VAL A 198 4.98 4.83 0.86
N VAL A 199 4.51 5.86 0.15
CA VAL A 199 4.12 7.14 0.75
C VAL A 199 2.60 7.24 0.79
N ASP A 200 2.07 7.53 1.98
CA ASP A 200 0.67 7.89 2.18
C ASP A 200 0.54 9.42 2.22
N ALA A 201 0.11 9.99 1.10
CA ALA A 201 0.01 11.44 0.98
C ALA A 201 -1.15 12.06 1.80
N GLU A 202 -2.23 11.30 2.05
CA GLU A 202 -3.39 11.80 2.80
C GLU A 202 -3.09 11.81 4.31
N GLN A 203 -2.40 10.79 4.82
CA GLN A 203 -1.97 10.72 6.22
C GLN A 203 -0.58 11.34 6.48
N ARG A 204 0.08 11.84 5.43
CA ARG A 204 1.44 12.41 5.47
C ARG A 204 2.43 11.46 6.14
N ALA A 205 2.38 10.19 5.75
CA ALA A 205 3.18 9.13 6.33
C ALA A 205 4.05 8.46 5.25
N LEU A 206 5.23 8.04 5.67
CA LEU A 206 6.15 7.22 4.88
C LEU A 206 6.25 5.87 5.56
N TYR A 207 5.87 4.81 4.85
CA TYR A 207 6.02 3.44 5.31
C TYR A 207 7.28 2.83 4.69
N VAL A 208 8.10 2.19 5.53
CA VAL A 208 9.38 1.61 5.12
C VAL A 208 9.48 0.19 5.66
N SER A 209 9.66 -0.76 4.77
CA SER A 209 9.88 -2.16 5.07
C SER A 209 11.36 -2.40 5.38
N VAL A 210 11.60 -2.92 6.58
CA VAL A 210 12.92 -3.35 7.07
C VAL A 210 12.80 -4.81 7.49
N PRO A 211 13.29 -5.77 6.69
CA PRO A 211 13.08 -7.20 6.89
C PRO A 211 13.28 -7.69 8.33
N ASP A 212 14.30 -7.18 9.02
CA ASP A 212 14.68 -7.63 10.37
C ASP A 212 13.80 -7.08 11.50
N THR A 213 13.02 -6.01 11.25
CA THR A 213 12.28 -5.29 12.31
C THR A 213 10.80 -5.05 12.01
N GLY A 214 10.40 -5.11 10.74
CA GLY A 214 9.02 -4.97 10.31
C GLY A 214 8.80 -3.75 9.41
N ILE A 215 7.57 -3.25 9.39
CA ILE A 215 7.20 -2.05 8.64
C ILE A 215 7.20 -0.86 9.60
N TRP A 216 8.07 0.10 9.32
CA TRP A 216 8.17 1.36 10.03
C TRP A 216 7.28 2.42 9.39
N ARG A 217 6.80 3.35 10.20
CA ARG A 217 6.10 4.56 9.80
C ARG A 217 6.87 5.78 10.28
N PHE A 218 7.19 6.65 9.34
CA PHE A 218 7.80 7.97 9.57
C PHE A 218 6.85 9.09 9.12
N PRO A 219 6.99 10.32 9.64
CA PRO A 219 6.34 11.48 9.04
C PRO A 219 6.88 11.78 7.64
N ALA A 220 6.01 12.09 6.68
CA ALA A 220 6.41 12.47 5.32
C ALA A 220 6.75 13.97 5.18
N GLU A 221 6.22 14.83 6.06
CA GLU A 221 6.53 16.27 6.01
C GLU A 221 7.99 16.53 6.41
N PRO A 222 8.73 17.38 5.68
CA PRO A 222 10.15 17.65 5.96
C PRO A 222 10.38 18.38 7.29
N THR A 223 9.36 19.06 7.82
CA THR A 223 9.42 19.78 9.10
C THR A 223 9.04 18.91 10.29
N ASP A 224 8.49 17.72 10.08
CA ASP A 224 8.14 16.80 11.15
C ASP A 224 9.35 15.90 11.47
N THR A 225 9.94 16.14 12.63
CA THR A 225 11.12 15.44 13.14
C THR A 225 10.77 14.35 14.14
N SER A 226 9.50 13.98 14.26
CA SER A 226 9.09 12.88 15.14
C SER A 226 9.80 11.59 14.71
N PRO A 227 10.28 10.77 15.67
CA PRO A 227 10.95 9.52 15.33
C PRO A 227 9.98 8.56 14.63
N GLY A 228 10.55 7.65 13.84
CA GLY A 228 9.80 6.54 13.27
C GLY A 228 9.19 5.66 14.35
N THR A 229 8.05 5.04 14.04
CA THR A 229 7.39 4.06 14.89
C THR A 229 7.17 2.78 14.12
N ILE A 230 7.17 1.64 14.79
CA ILE A 230 6.84 0.36 14.16
C ILE A 230 5.32 0.34 13.95
N ALA A 231 4.89 0.32 12.69
CA ALA A 231 3.49 0.15 12.33
C ALA A 231 3.09 -1.33 12.42
N VAL A 232 3.90 -2.19 11.80
CA VAL A 232 3.73 -3.65 11.83
C VAL A 232 5.06 -4.25 12.26
N GLY A 233 5.10 -4.91 13.42
CA GLY A 233 6.30 -5.62 13.86
C GLY A 233 6.49 -6.93 13.08
N VAL A 234 7.67 -7.54 13.17
CA VAL A 234 7.88 -8.89 12.61
C VAL A 234 6.95 -9.88 13.32
N GLY A 235 5.95 -10.38 12.60
CA GLY A 235 5.06 -11.45 13.05
C GLY A 235 5.25 -12.69 12.20
N GLY A 236 5.87 -13.74 12.74
CA GLY A 236 6.06 -15.01 12.03
C GLY A 236 7.38 -15.11 11.25
N THR A 237 7.40 -15.92 10.19
CA THR A 237 8.61 -16.31 9.44
C THR A 237 8.87 -15.50 8.16
N ASN A 238 7.95 -14.62 7.77
CA ASN A 238 7.95 -13.96 6.46
C ASN A 238 8.32 -12.49 6.63
N PRO A 239 9.59 -12.09 6.37
CA PRO A 239 10.00 -10.70 6.47
C PRO A 239 9.31 -9.85 5.39
N PRO A 240 8.88 -8.62 5.70
CA PRO A 240 8.27 -7.74 4.70
C PRO A 240 9.29 -7.36 3.61
N ALA A 241 8.82 -7.27 2.38
CA ALA A 241 9.57 -6.80 1.22
C ALA A 241 8.90 -5.55 0.63
N GLY A 242 8.39 -5.60 -0.59
CA GLY A 242 7.69 -4.50 -1.25
C GLY A 242 6.41 -4.10 -0.51
N LEU A 243 6.06 -2.81 -0.61
CA LEU A 243 4.90 -2.23 0.03
C LEU A 243 4.00 -1.54 -1.01
N GLY A 244 2.69 -1.65 -0.83
CA GLY A 244 1.69 -0.96 -1.65
C GLY A 244 0.57 -0.41 -0.78
N LEU A 245 -0.13 0.62 -1.25
CA LEU A 245 -1.17 1.29 -0.47
C LEU A 245 -2.48 1.39 -1.26
N TYR A 246 -3.55 0.79 -0.72
CA TYR A 246 -4.91 0.96 -1.23
C TYR A 246 -5.68 1.96 -0.35
N THR A 247 -6.08 3.09 -0.90
CA THR A 247 -6.83 4.13 -0.16
C THR A 247 -8.34 4.05 -0.44
N VAL A 248 -9.14 3.75 0.58
CA VAL A 248 -10.62 3.73 0.47
C VAL A 248 -11.18 5.14 0.59
N ASN A 249 -10.70 5.88 1.59
CA ASN A 249 -10.98 7.29 1.84
C ASN A 249 -9.76 7.92 2.53
N ALA A 250 -9.86 9.13 3.08
CA ALA A 250 -8.73 9.83 3.70
C ALA A 250 -8.08 9.09 4.90
N GLN A 251 -8.81 8.18 5.54
CA GLN A 251 -8.39 7.50 6.76
C GLN A 251 -8.33 5.98 6.59
N ASP A 252 -9.34 5.40 5.95
CA ASP A 252 -9.45 3.96 5.75
C ASP A 252 -8.71 3.51 4.49
N GLY A 253 -8.34 2.24 4.48
CA GLY A 253 -7.61 1.61 3.40
C GLY A 253 -6.79 0.45 3.91
N TYR A 254 -5.88 0.00 3.07
CA TYR A 254 -5.04 -1.15 3.33
C TYR A 254 -3.60 -0.88 2.95
N LEU A 255 -2.69 -1.30 3.84
CA LEU A 255 -1.28 -1.44 3.54
C LEU A 255 -1.04 -2.89 3.10
N LEU A 256 -0.46 -3.07 1.92
CA LEU A 256 -0.10 -4.37 1.38
C LEU A 256 1.40 -4.58 1.54
N ALA A 257 1.80 -5.80 1.87
CA ALA A 257 3.21 -6.17 1.96
C ALA A 257 3.45 -7.54 1.33
N THR A 258 4.44 -7.63 0.46
CA THR A 258 4.96 -8.90 -0.04
C THR A 258 6.02 -9.47 0.92
N SER A 259 6.44 -10.70 0.71
CA SER A 259 7.58 -11.29 1.39
C SER A 259 8.41 -12.16 0.45
N GLY A 260 9.72 -11.95 0.37
CA GLY A 260 10.57 -12.78 -0.50
C GLY A 260 10.69 -14.27 -0.09
N GLY A 261 10.14 -14.64 1.07
CA GLY A 261 10.11 -16.00 1.62
C GLY A 261 8.75 -16.71 1.51
N SER A 262 7.73 -16.06 0.94
CA SER A 262 6.37 -16.60 0.81
C SER A 262 5.71 -16.07 -0.47
N ASP A 263 4.75 -16.80 -1.02
CA ASP A 263 3.99 -16.34 -2.19
C ASP A 263 2.79 -15.45 -1.79
N GLU A 264 2.61 -15.22 -0.48
CA GLU A 264 1.51 -14.44 0.07
C GLU A 264 1.78 -12.93 0.04
N ILE A 265 0.71 -12.19 -0.21
CA ILE A 265 0.63 -10.75 -0.06
C ILE A 265 -0.22 -10.49 1.19
N ALA A 266 0.41 -10.01 2.25
CA ALA A 266 -0.25 -9.66 3.50
C ALA A 266 -1.00 -8.34 3.34
N VAL A 267 -2.20 -8.26 3.93
CA VAL A 267 -3.05 -7.08 3.92
C VAL A 267 -3.28 -6.63 5.36
N TYR A 268 -2.93 -5.38 5.65
CA TYR A 268 -3.10 -4.74 6.95
C TYR A 268 -4.06 -3.57 6.84
N ASP A 269 -4.82 -3.31 7.90
CA ASP A 269 -5.54 -2.05 8.02
C ASP A 269 -4.54 -0.88 7.94
N ARG A 270 -4.93 0.17 7.20
CA ARG A 270 -4.14 1.40 7.08
C ARG A 270 -4.12 2.22 8.37
N GLN A 271 -5.05 1.98 9.29
CA GLN A 271 -5.12 2.68 10.58
C GLN A 271 -4.43 1.87 11.69
N PRO A 272 -3.86 2.53 12.70
CA PRO A 272 -3.46 1.88 13.93
C PRO A 272 -4.62 1.06 14.54
N PRO A 273 -4.36 -0.16 15.03
CA PRO A 273 -3.04 -0.75 15.29
C PRO A 273 -2.42 -1.51 14.10
N TYR A 274 -2.83 -1.24 12.86
CA TYR A 274 -2.36 -1.90 11.64
C TYR A 274 -2.57 -3.40 11.67
N SER A 275 -3.75 -3.82 12.13
CA SER A 275 -4.10 -5.23 12.24
C SER A 275 -4.07 -5.91 10.87
N GLN A 276 -3.50 -7.11 10.82
CA GLN A 276 -3.56 -7.92 9.62
C GLN A 276 -5.01 -8.38 9.42
N VAL A 277 -5.61 -8.00 8.30
CA VAL A 277 -6.98 -8.43 7.92
C VAL A 277 -6.97 -9.77 7.19
N GLY A 278 -5.82 -10.17 6.64
CA GLY A 278 -5.55 -11.48 6.08
C GLY A 278 -4.39 -11.45 5.09
N SER A 279 -4.36 -12.39 4.16
CA SER A 279 -3.42 -12.44 3.05
C SER A 279 -4.07 -13.09 1.83
N PHE A 280 -3.48 -12.87 0.66
CA PHE A 280 -3.88 -13.55 -0.56
C PHE A 280 -2.68 -14.02 -1.38
N THR A 281 -2.90 -15.01 -2.23
CA THR A 281 -1.96 -15.43 -3.28
C THR A 281 -2.57 -15.17 -4.65
N VAL A 282 -1.73 -15.06 -5.67
CA VAL A 282 -2.18 -14.92 -7.07
C VAL A 282 -2.04 -16.28 -7.75
N SER A 283 -3.16 -16.91 -8.09
CA SER A 283 -3.21 -18.26 -8.65
C SER A 283 -2.96 -18.30 -10.15
N GLU A 284 -2.66 -19.49 -10.68
CA GLU A 284 -2.54 -19.67 -12.13
C GLU A 284 -3.92 -19.69 -12.82
N THR A 285 -3.92 -19.30 -14.09
CA THR A 285 -5.06 -19.40 -15.01
C THR A 285 -4.64 -20.18 -16.25
N ASN A 286 -5.55 -20.35 -17.21
CA ASN A 286 -5.22 -21.01 -18.48
C ASN A 286 -4.19 -20.24 -19.33
N THR A 287 -3.95 -18.95 -19.07
CA THR A 287 -3.09 -18.09 -19.89
C THR A 287 -1.96 -17.43 -19.14
N THR A 288 -1.97 -17.48 -17.81
CA THR A 288 -1.04 -16.76 -16.93
C THR A 288 -0.72 -17.64 -15.74
N ASP A 289 0.55 -17.79 -15.43
CA ASP A 289 1.01 -18.55 -14.28
C ASP A 289 0.77 -17.81 -12.96
N ARG A 290 0.96 -18.53 -11.86
CA ARG A 290 0.83 -17.97 -10.51
C ARG A 290 1.95 -16.97 -10.23
N VAL A 291 1.82 -16.22 -9.14
CA VAL A 291 2.96 -15.45 -8.60
C VAL A 291 3.78 -16.34 -7.68
N ASP A 292 5.10 -16.36 -7.87
CA ASP A 292 6.04 -17.01 -6.96
C ASP A 292 7.06 -15.99 -6.40
N ARG A 293 7.20 -15.96 -5.07
CA ARG A 293 8.16 -15.14 -4.29
C ARG A 293 8.16 -13.65 -4.66
N PRO A 294 7.02 -12.95 -4.55
CA PRO A 294 6.92 -11.55 -4.93
C PRO A 294 7.83 -10.65 -4.10
N LEU A 295 8.54 -9.76 -4.78
CA LEU A 295 9.41 -8.76 -4.15
C LEU A 295 8.78 -7.37 -4.12
N TYR A 296 7.93 -7.06 -5.10
CA TYR A 296 7.28 -5.75 -5.25
C TYR A 296 5.78 -5.90 -5.43
N VAL A 297 5.04 -4.89 -4.97
CA VAL A 297 3.61 -4.75 -5.19
C VAL A 297 3.31 -3.27 -5.43
N GLU A 298 2.60 -2.97 -6.51
CA GLU A 298 2.15 -1.63 -6.84
C GLU A 298 0.62 -1.59 -6.83
N VAL A 299 0.04 -0.56 -6.22
CA VAL A 299 -1.40 -0.53 -5.91
C VAL A 299 -2.00 0.82 -6.26
N SER A 300 -3.15 0.80 -6.94
CA SER A 300 -3.98 1.98 -7.14
C SER A 300 -5.40 1.72 -6.70
N SER A 301 -5.99 2.66 -5.95
CA SER A 301 -7.40 2.64 -5.58
C SER A 301 -8.32 3.33 -6.59
N LEU A 302 -7.75 3.91 -7.65
CA LEU A 302 -8.50 4.59 -8.69
C LEU A 302 -8.86 3.63 -9.82
N PRO A 303 -10.04 3.80 -10.46
CA PRO A 303 -10.44 2.95 -11.57
C PRO A 303 -9.52 3.15 -12.78
N LEU A 304 -9.15 2.04 -13.43
CA LEU A 304 -8.34 1.98 -14.66
C LEU A 304 -9.09 1.23 -15.76
N GLY A 305 -10.17 1.84 -16.24
CA GLY A 305 -11.06 1.23 -17.23
C GLY A 305 -11.85 0.05 -16.68
N ASN A 306 -12.38 -0.76 -17.59
CA ASN A 306 -13.33 -1.83 -17.24
C ASN A 306 -12.66 -3.05 -16.59
N SER A 307 -11.37 -3.28 -16.85
CA SER A 307 -10.62 -4.41 -16.28
C SER A 307 -10.31 -4.22 -14.80
N PHE A 308 -10.24 -2.96 -14.34
CA PHE A 308 -9.84 -2.59 -12.99
C PHE A 308 -10.78 -1.52 -12.41
N PRO A 309 -12.08 -1.83 -12.26
CA PRO A 309 -13.11 -0.84 -11.95
C PRO A 309 -13.05 -0.31 -10.51
N GLN A 310 -12.38 -1.03 -9.61
CA GLN A 310 -12.24 -0.66 -8.19
C GLN A 310 -10.78 -0.50 -7.78
N GLY A 311 -9.89 -0.34 -8.75
CA GLY A 311 -8.47 -0.30 -8.54
C GLY A 311 -7.74 -1.54 -9.07
N PHE A 312 -6.44 -1.47 -8.91
CA PHE A 312 -5.45 -2.29 -9.59
C PHE A 312 -4.37 -2.69 -8.60
N VAL A 313 -3.90 -3.93 -8.72
CA VAL A 313 -2.73 -4.44 -8.00
C VAL A 313 -1.82 -5.10 -9.03
N ALA A 314 -0.58 -4.63 -9.14
CA ALA A 314 0.48 -5.33 -9.86
C ALA A 314 1.37 -6.05 -8.85
N VAL A 315 1.54 -7.35 -9.02
CA VAL A 315 2.38 -8.17 -8.15
C VAL A 315 3.54 -8.74 -8.96
N HIS A 316 4.77 -8.50 -8.51
CA HIS A 316 5.97 -9.03 -9.15
C HIS A 316 6.04 -10.55 -9.00
N ASP A 317 6.37 -11.24 -10.08
CA ASP A 317 6.66 -12.67 -10.06
C ASP A 317 8.14 -12.94 -10.32
N ALA A 318 8.82 -13.46 -9.30
CA ALA A 318 10.25 -13.71 -9.35
C ALA A 318 10.62 -15.02 -10.05
N ILE A 319 9.66 -15.92 -10.30
CA ILE A 319 9.89 -17.21 -10.95
C ILE A 319 8.97 -17.38 -12.15
N ASN A 320 9.16 -16.51 -13.15
CA ASN A 320 8.47 -16.60 -14.44
C ASN A 320 9.41 -16.98 -15.59
N SER A 321 8.86 -17.58 -16.65
CA SER A 321 9.57 -17.89 -17.89
C SER A 321 8.95 -17.15 -19.09
N PRO A 322 9.75 -16.55 -20.00
CA PRO A 322 11.22 -16.61 -20.07
C PRO A 322 11.95 -15.62 -19.15
N SER A 323 11.24 -14.69 -18.50
CA SER A 323 11.81 -13.68 -17.60
C SER A 323 10.83 -13.34 -16.49
N GLN A 324 11.33 -12.84 -15.35
CA GLN A 324 10.50 -12.23 -14.31
C GLN A 324 9.56 -11.18 -14.91
N ASN A 325 8.35 -11.07 -14.38
CA ASN A 325 7.32 -10.16 -14.90
C ASN A 325 6.35 -9.73 -13.78
N TYR A 326 5.24 -9.07 -14.15
CA TYR A 326 4.20 -8.68 -13.21
C TYR A 326 2.86 -9.28 -13.58
N LYS A 327 2.11 -9.69 -12.57
CA LYS A 327 0.72 -10.14 -12.70
C LYS A 327 -0.22 -9.02 -12.26
N PHE A 328 -1.18 -8.67 -13.11
CA PHE A 328 -2.16 -7.61 -12.86
C PHE A 328 -3.45 -8.20 -12.34
N VAL A 329 -3.89 -7.72 -11.18
CA VAL A 329 -5.06 -8.20 -10.45
C VAL A 329 -6.04 -7.06 -10.23
N SER A 330 -7.33 -7.36 -10.33
CA SER A 330 -8.39 -6.41 -9.99
C SER A 330 -8.58 -6.34 -8.49
N TRP A 331 -8.56 -5.13 -7.92
CA TRP A 331 -8.90 -4.95 -6.50
C TRP A 331 -10.31 -5.44 -6.18
N ALA A 332 -11.23 -5.39 -7.15
CA ALA A 332 -12.59 -5.92 -6.97
C ALA A 332 -12.59 -7.41 -6.65
N ASP A 333 -11.66 -8.17 -7.24
CA ASP A 333 -11.55 -9.61 -7.04
C ASP A 333 -10.79 -9.93 -5.75
N VAL A 334 -9.75 -9.15 -5.42
CA VAL A 334 -9.11 -9.19 -4.10
C VAL A 334 -10.15 -8.95 -3.01
N SER A 335 -10.92 -7.87 -3.11
CA SER A 335 -11.96 -7.52 -2.12
C SER A 335 -12.94 -8.65 -1.89
N LYS A 336 -13.51 -9.24 -2.95
CA LYS A 336 -14.52 -10.30 -2.87
C LYS A 336 -13.97 -11.63 -2.33
N ALA A 337 -12.67 -11.88 -2.48
CA ALA A 337 -12.06 -13.12 -2.00
C ALA A 337 -12.02 -13.20 -0.46
N PHE A 338 -12.03 -12.06 0.23
CA PHE A 338 -12.04 -11.99 1.69
C PHE A 338 -13.45 -12.14 2.25
N SER A 339 -13.54 -12.63 3.49
CA SER A 339 -14.80 -12.75 4.24
C SER A 339 -14.66 -12.10 5.62
N PRO A 340 -15.34 -10.96 5.89
CA PRO A 340 -16.14 -10.19 4.94
C PRO A 340 -15.28 -9.57 3.81
N PRO A 341 -15.88 -9.15 2.67
CA PRO A 341 -15.15 -8.50 1.60
C PRO A 341 -14.40 -7.25 2.06
N LEU A 342 -13.19 -7.03 1.54
CA LEU A 342 -12.45 -5.80 1.83
C LEU A 342 -13.18 -4.58 1.27
N ARG A 343 -13.02 -3.42 1.92
CA ARG A 343 -13.62 -2.17 1.47
C ARG A 343 -13.00 -1.72 0.14
N VAL A 344 -13.79 -0.99 -0.64
CA VAL A 344 -13.38 -0.45 -1.93
C VAL A 344 -13.65 1.06 -1.96
N ARG A 345 -12.81 1.81 -2.67
CA ARG A 345 -12.96 3.26 -2.80
C ARG A 345 -14.30 3.60 -3.46
N GLY A 346 -15.03 4.56 -2.89
CA GLY A 346 -16.29 5.05 -3.44
C GLY A 346 -17.51 4.14 -3.23
N ALA A 347 -17.37 3.02 -2.50
CA ALA A 347 -18.54 2.31 -2.00
C ALA A 347 -19.29 3.18 -0.96
N PRO A 348 -20.64 3.12 -0.91
CA PRO A 348 -21.40 3.77 0.17
C PRO A 348 -20.90 3.25 1.52
N GLU A 349 -20.56 4.16 2.44
CA GLU A 349 -20.34 3.77 3.83
C GLU A 349 -21.64 3.15 4.35
N ASN A 350 -21.62 1.90 4.79
CA ASN A 350 -22.72 1.37 5.58
C ASN A 350 -22.72 2.17 6.88
N PRO A 351 -23.75 2.99 7.16
CA PRO A 351 -23.77 3.86 8.35
C PRO A 351 -23.88 3.06 9.64
N ASP A 352 -24.24 1.78 9.56
CA ASP A 352 -24.40 0.89 10.69
C ASP A 352 -23.26 -0.14 10.65
N GLY A 353 -22.28 0.00 11.53
CA GLY A 353 -21.23 -1.00 11.80
C GLY A 353 -21.79 -2.29 12.42
N GLY A 354 -22.92 -2.79 11.93
CA GLY A 354 -23.57 -4.01 12.36
C GLY A 354 -22.99 -5.22 11.65
N SER A 355 -22.57 -6.20 12.45
CA SER A 355 -22.36 -7.58 12.01
C SER A 355 -23.56 -8.04 11.15
N PRO A 356 -23.37 -8.85 10.08
CA PRO A 356 -24.51 -9.38 9.35
C PRO A 356 -25.20 -10.42 10.23
N ASP A 357 -26.20 -9.97 10.98
CA ASP A 357 -27.11 -10.88 11.67
C ASP A 357 -27.89 -11.63 10.59
N GLY A 358 -27.68 -12.95 10.56
CA GLY A 358 -28.39 -13.86 9.67
C GLY A 358 -29.90 -13.70 9.84
N GLY A 359 -30.53 -13.06 8.87
CA GLY A 359 -31.97 -12.93 8.77
C GLY A 359 -32.53 -14.03 7.88
N ASP A 360 -33.24 -14.97 8.51
CA ASP A 360 -33.94 -16.08 7.87
C ASP A 360 -34.84 -15.65 6.71
N GLY A 361 -34.78 -16.43 5.63
CA GLY A 361 -35.58 -16.25 4.42
C GLY A 361 -37.07 -16.41 4.69
N GLY A 362 -37.79 -15.29 4.75
CA GLY A 362 -39.24 -15.26 4.58
C GLY A 362 -39.62 -15.44 3.10
N SER A 363 -40.40 -16.47 2.82
CA SER A 363 -41.03 -16.72 1.51
C SER A 363 -41.90 -15.53 1.06
N PRO A 364 -41.95 -15.19 -0.24
CA PRO A 364 -42.86 -14.19 -0.75
C PRO A 364 -44.24 -14.80 -1.04
N ASP A 365 -45.26 -14.40 -0.28
CA ASP A 365 -46.65 -14.58 -0.64
C ASP A 365 -47.13 -13.43 -1.54
N GLY A 366 -47.50 -13.80 -2.76
CA GLY A 366 -48.00 -12.88 -3.76
C GLY A 366 -49.39 -12.34 -3.42
N SER A 367 -49.59 -11.05 -3.63
CA SER A 367 -50.90 -10.47 -3.86
C SER A 367 -50.77 -9.24 -4.74
N THR A 368 -51.20 -9.38 -5.99
CA THR A 368 -51.47 -8.29 -6.92
C THR A 368 -52.87 -7.75 -6.63
N GLY A 369 -53.00 -6.43 -6.49
CA GLY A 369 -54.29 -5.77 -6.27
C GLY A 369 -54.21 -4.29 -6.61
N VAL A 370 -54.65 -3.94 -7.82
CA VAL A 370 -54.78 -2.58 -8.37
C VAL A 370 -56.09 -1.94 -7.88
N GLY A 371 -56.07 -0.65 -7.55
CA GLY A 371 -57.30 0.17 -7.47
C GLY A 371 -57.05 1.63 -7.02
N PRO A 372 -57.60 2.68 -7.68
CA PRO A 372 -57.04 4.04 -7.67
C PRO A 372 -57.89 5.12 -6.97
N GLY A 373 -57.28 6.30 -6.75
CA GLY A 373 -57.93 7.57 -6.35
C GLY A 373 -57.44 8.06 -4.98
N GLY A 374 -57.20 9.33 -4.68
CA GLY A 374 -57.30 10.61 -5.38
C GLY A 374 -57.11 11.71 -4.32
N GLY A 375 -56.44 12.80 -4.70
CA GLY A 375 -56.46 14.16 -4.11
C GLY A 375 -56.48 14.40 -2.58
N GLY A 376 -55.48 15.13 -2.07
CA GLY A 376 -55.57 15.80 -0.77
C GLY A 376 -54.27 16.51 -0.38
N ARG A 377 -54.34 17.83 -0.18
CA ARG A 377 -53.24 18.76 0.19
C ARG A 377 -52.91 18.71 1.70
N PRO A 378 -51.82 19.38 2.16
CA PRO A 378 -51.10 19.07 3.39
C PRO A 378 -51.63 19.82 4.62
N VAL A 379 -51.41 19.26 5.81
CA VAL A 379 -51.48 19.99 7.09
C VAL A 379 -50.46 19.39 8.08
N ASP A 380 -49.70 20.30 8.69
CA ASP A 380 -48.94 20.16 9.93
C ASP A 380 -49.77 19.60 11.10
N ASP A 381 -49.12 18.88 12.01
CA ASP A 381 -48.88 19.34 13.39
C ASP A 381 -48.35 18.18 14.25
N GLY A 382 -47.37 18.51 15.09
CA GLY A 382 -46.55 17.57 15.82
C GLY A 382 -47.16 16.99 17.10
N CYS A 383 -46.46 15.98 17.61
CA CYS A 383 -46.32 15.57 19.02
C CYS A 383 -45.16 14.56 18.99
N GLY A 384 -44.04 14.73 19.69
CA GLY A 384 -43.96 15.03 21.11
C GLY A 384 -43.85 13.70 21.87
N CYS A 385 -42.65 13.13 21.94
CA CYS A 385 -42.28 12.13 22.95
C CYS A 385 -40.81 12.38 23.35
N SER A 386 -40.66 13.21 24.38
CA SER A 386 -39.47 13.22 25.22
C SER A 386 -39.43 11.93 26.04
N SER A 387 -38.30 11.24 26.04
CA SER A 387 -37.92 10.33 27.13
C SER A 387 -36.54 10.74 27.62
N ALA A 388 -36.55 11.41 28.78
CA ALA A 388 -35.38 11.72 29.58
C ALA A 388 -35.20 10.66 30.67
N SER A 389 -33.97 10.61 31.19
CA SER A 389 -33.57 10.11 32.53
C SER A 389 -33.36 8.58 32.63
N MET A 390 -32.32 8.03 33.28
CA MET A 390 -31.45 8.53 34.35
C MET A 390 -30.04 7.91 34.35
N PRO A 391 -29.08 8.53 35.10
CA PRO A 391 -27.70 8.08 35.27
C PRO A 391 -27.54 7.09 36.44
N GLY A 392 -26.56 6.19 36.35
CA GLY A 392 -26.16 5.27 37.42
C GLY A 392 -24.74 5.57 37.93
N MET A 393 -24.66 6.18 39.13
CA MET A 393 -23.45 6.34 39.96
C MET A 393 -22.92 4.97 40.42
N ALA A 394 -21.62 4.68 40.31
CA ALA A 394 -20.53 4.91 41.29
C ALA A 394 -20.43 3.93 42.48
N LEU A 395 -19.16 3.66 42.85
CA LEU A 395 -18.58 3.10 44.09
C LEU A 395 -18.31 1.58 44.19
N LEU A 396 -17.02 1.23 44.20
CA LEU A 396 -16.34 0.77 45.42
C LEU A 396 -14.81 0.86 45.29
N ALA A 397 -14.17 1.31 46.36
CA ALA A 397 -12.75 1.63 46.48
C ALA A 397 -12.06 0.72 47.51
N LEU A 398 -10.73 0.58 47.33
CA LEU A 398 -9.66 0.27 48.28
C LEU A 398 -9.56 -1.14 48.89
N VAL A 399 -8.34 -1.71 48.86
CA VAL A 399 -7.41 -1.81 50.00
C VAL A 399 -5.99 -2.02 49.45
N GLY A 400 -5.03 -1.24 49.93
CA GLY A 400 -3.60 -1.45 49.73
C GLY A 400 -2.95 -2.15 50.93
N LEU A 401 -1.76 -2.71 50.73
CA LEU A 401 -0.78 -2.96 51.78
C LEU A 401 0.63 -3.01 51.18
N ALA A 402 1.47 -2.10 51.66
CA ALA A 402 2.91 -2.06 51.45
C ALA A 402 3.62 -2.81 52.58
N TRP A 403 4.76 -3.47 52.30
CA TRP A 403 6.05 -3.21 52.97
C TRP A 403 7.14 -4.27 52.71
N GLY A 404 8.39 -3.77 52.70
CA GLY A 404 9.63 -4.50 52.98
C GLY A 404 10.43 -4.84 51.71
N GLY A 405 11.49 -4.16 51.29
CA GLY A 405 12.51 -3.47 52.07
C GLY A 405 13.70 -4.40 52.36
N ARG A 406 14.71 -4.44 51.48
CA ARG A 406 16.12 -4.67 51.85
C ARG A 406 17.08 -4.30 50.73
N ARG A 407 17.75 -3.16 50.92
CA ARG A 407 19.06 -2.84 50.34
C ARG A 407 20.11 -3.76 50.96
N ARG A 408 21.04 -4.29 50.16
CA ARG A 408 22.41 -4.57 50.59
C ARG A 408 23.38 -3.99 49.56
N ARG A 409 24.38 -3.30 50.09
CA ARG A 409 25.52 -2.64 49.43
C ARG A 409 26.67 -3.64 49.22
N PRO A 410 27.72 -3.27 48.46
CA PRO A 410 28.70 -4.18 47.87
C PRO A 410 29.87 -4.49 48.81
N GLY A 411 30.63 -5.54 48.49
CA GLY A 411 31.88 -5.87 49.13
C GLY A 411 32.85 -6.52 48.15
N HIS A 412 33.98 -5.82 47.96
CA HIS A 412 35.30 -6.21 47.46
C HIS A 412 35.49 -6.76 46.05
#